data_AF-A0A8J6WFN5-F1
#
_entry.id   AF-A0A8J6WFN5-F1
#
_cell.length_a   1.000
_cell.length_b   1.000
_cell.length_c   1.000
_cell.angle_alpha   90.00
_cell.angle_beta   90.00
_cell.angle_gamma   90.00
#
_symmetry.space_group_name_H-M   'P 1'
#
loop_
_entity.id
_entity.type
_entity.pdbx_description
1 polymer ?
#
loop_
_entity_poly.entity_id
_entity_poly.type
_entity_poly.pdbx_seq_one_letter_code
_entity_poly.pdbx_strand_id
1 'polypeptide(L)'
;MSPQKRRSLDDAMAASFVYGDNEAPPPAPQAPSEPPPVDTSKPTPKRSTKSKPADSLTTVNIKIPRSQQRWLQDTAQQVRDNNPEPVPPPQRVYPQHLIQAAIALLEAQDVDWSAVRNVEELRDRLNL
;
A
#
# COMPACT_ATOMS: atom_id res chain seq x y z
N MET A 1 -21.37 -49.27 28.41
CA MET A 1 -21.27 -48.20 27.41
C MET A 1 -20.28 -48.62 26.35
N SER A 2 -20.77 -48.81 25.12
CA SER A 2 -20.08 -48.70 23.83
C SER A 2 -18.96 -49.70 23.46
N PRO A 3 -18.85 -50.06 22.16
CA PRO A 3 -18.81 -51.46 21.77
C PRO A 3 -17.57 -51.92 20.97
N GLN A 4 -17.43 -53.24 20.94
CA GLN A 4 -16.59 -54.05 20.06
C GLN A 4 -16.56 -53.59 18.59
N LYS A 5 -15.34 -53.65 18.08
CA LYS A 5 -14.89 -53.62 16.69
C LYS A 5 -15.65 -54.66 15.84
N ARG A 6 -16.48 -54.20 14.91
CA ARG A 6 -16.91 -54.98 13.73
C ARG A 6 -16.43 -54.23 12.49
N ARG A 7 -15.31 -54.67 11.92
CA ARG A 7 -14.97 -54.37 10.52
C ARG A 7 -15.90 -55.25 9.71
N SER A 8 -16.93 -54.64 9.13
CA SER A 8 -17.79 -55.32 8.16
C SER A 8 -17.00 -55.56 6.90
N LEU A 9 -17.23 -56.76 6.40
CA LEU A 9 -16.75 -57.38 5.19
C LEU A 9 -17.57 -56.76 4.03
N ASP A 10 -17.01 -55.79 3.32
CA ASP A 10 -17.47 -55.42 1.98
C ASP A 10 -16.31 -55.73 1.02
N ASP A 11 -16.39 -56.98 0.58
CA ASP A 11 -15.64 -57.60 -0.48
C ASP A 11 -16.16 -57.10 -1.84
N ALA A 12 -15.25 -57.04 -2.82
CA ALA A 12 -15.48 -56.91 -4.25
C ALA A 12 -15.99 -55.56 -4.79
N MET A 13 -15.09 -54.75 -5.35
CA MET A 13 -14.80 -54.86 -6.80
C MET A 13 -13.67 -53.93 -7.27
N ALA A 14 -12.84 -54.51 -8.14
CA ALA A 14 -11.99 -53.89 -9.15
C ALA A 14 -10.71 -53.15 -8.68
N ALA A 15 -9.70 -53.96 -8.37
CA ALA A 15 -8.31 -53.62 -8.63
C ALA A 15 -8.05 -53.56 -10.14
N SER A 16 -7.48 -52.47 -10.64
CA SER A 16 -6.39 -52.45 -11.65
C SER A 16 -6.11 -51.01 -12.11
N PHE A 17 -5.07 -50.39 -11.57
CA PHE A 17 -4.30 -49.41 -12.33
C PHE A 17 -2.84 -49.50 -11.87
N VAL A 18 -2.03 -50.12 -12.73
CA VAL A 18 -0.59 -50.34 -12.59
C VAL A 18 0.08 -49.59 -13.73
N TYR A 19 1.00 -48.69 -13.34
CA TYR A 19 2.22 -48.23 -14.02
C TYR A 19 2.20 -47.42 -15.32
N GLY A 20 3.17 -46.50 -15.37
CA GLY A 20 3.70 -45.80 -16.55
C GLY A 20 3.09 -44.41 -16.71
N ASP A 21 3.81 -43.32 -16.97
CA ASP A 21 5.17 -43.18 -17.47
C ASP A 21 5.59 -41.69 -17.32
N ASN A 22 6.89 -41.45 -17.21
CA ASN A 22 7.50 -40.12 -17.28
C ASN A 22 7.21 -39.47 -18.64
N GLU A 23 6.62 -38.28 -18.70
CA GLU A 23 6.96 -37.36 -19.81
C GLU A 23 6.68 -35.89 -19.45
N ALA A 24 7.74 -35.11 -19.42
CA ALA A 24 7.68 -33.65 -19.40
C ALA A 24 7.00 -33.14 -20.68
N PRO A 25 6.14 -32.11 -20.63
CA PRO A 25 5.58 -31.55 -21.85
C PRO A 25 6.70 -30.91 -22.69
N PRO A 26 6.81 -31.23 -24.00
CA PRO A 26 7.80 -30.61 -24.87
C PRO A 26 7.49 -29.12 -25.09
N PRO A 27 8.52 -28.27 -25.23
CA PRO A 27 8.33 -26.86 -25.58
C PRO A 27 7.80 -26.74 -27.01
N ALA A 28 6.63 -26.12 -27.17
CA ALA A 28 6.09 -25.83 -28.49
C ALA A 28 6.94 -24.77 -29.22
N PRO A 29 7.16 -24.94 -30.55
CA PRO A 29 8.14 -24.20 -31.34
C PRO A 29 7.72 -22.75 -31.64
N GLN A 30 8.71 -21.86 -31.62
CA GLN A 30 8.63 -20.48 -32.09
C GLN A 30 8.33 -20.45 -33.60
N ALA A 31 7.32 -19.67 -33.99
CA ALA A 31 7.06 -19.24 -35.36
C ALA A 31 7.24 -17.71 -35.46
N PRO A 32 7.61 -17.17 -36.65
CA PRO A 32 8.49 -16.02 -36.80
C PRO A 32 7.80 -14.66 -37.02
N SER A 33 8.45 -13.61 -36.50
CA SER A 33 8.57 -12.22 -36.97
C SER A 33 7.47 -11.59 -37.84
N GLU A 34 6.77 -10.60 -37.28
CA GLU A 34 6.20 -9.48 -38.03
C GLU A 34 6.54 -8.15 -37.30
N PRO A 35 7.33 -7.23 -37.90
CA PRO A 35 7.71 -5.99 -37.25
C PRO A 35 6.57 -4.96 -37.33
N PRO A 36 6.18 -4.29 -36.23
CA PRO A 36 5.38 -3.07 -36.37
C PRO A 36 6.27 -1.97 -37.00
N PRO A 37 5.74 -1.20 -37.96
CA PRO A 37 6.51 -0.20 -38.69
C PRO A 37 6.98 0.92 -37.76
N VAL A 38 8.29 1.18 -37.79
CA VAL A 38 8.88 2.43 -37.32
C VAL A 38 8.65 3.49 -38.38
N ASP A 39 7.85 4.51 -38.07
CA ASP A 39 7.94 5.77 -38.78
C ASP A 39 8.32 6.90 -37.82
N THR A 40 9.45 7.49 -38.16
CA THR A 40 10.21 8.50 -37.45
C THR A 40 9.57 9.87 -37.61
N SER A 41 9.25 10.55 -36.50
CA SER A 41 9.40 12.02 -36.44
C SER A 41 9.38 12.52 -34.99
N LYS A 42 10.57 12.56 -34.40
CA LYS A 42 10.86 13.45 -33.27
C LYS A 42 10.86 14.89 -33.81
N PRO A 43 10.19 15.84 -33.13
CA PRO A 43 10.98 16.89 -32.50
C PRO A 43 10.48 17.27 -31.10
N THR A 44 11.35 17.13 -30.11
CA THR A 44 11.40 18.00 -28.92
C THR A 44 12.00 19.37 -29.32
N PRO A 45 11.95 20.46 -28.50
CA PRO A 45 11.16 20.78 -27.30
C PRO A 45 10.59 22.23 -27.29
N LYS A 46 9.78 22.55 -26.26
CA LYS A 46 9.69 23.83 -25.48
C LYS A 46 8.24 24.28 -25.26
N ARG A 47 7.74 24.02 -24.04
CA ARG A 47 7.09 25.08 -23.28
C ARG A 47 7.52 24.97 -21.83
N SER A 48 8.53 25.77 -21.50
CA SER A 48 8.85 26.18 -20.14
C SER A 48 7.63 26.91 -19.57
N THR A 49 6.75 26.18 -18.88
CA THR A 49 5.89 26.81 -17.89
C THR A 49 6.73 26.97 -16.64
N LYS A 50 7.11 28.22 -16.40
CA LYS A 50 7.71 28.73 -15.18
C LYS A 50 6.84 28.27 -13.99
N SER A 51 7.15 27.13 -13.39
CA SER A 51 6.66 26.84 -12.06
C SER A 51 7.43 27.73 -11.10
N LYS A 52 6.66 28.47 -10.31
CA LYS A 52 7.08 29.21 -9.11
C LYS A 52 8.04 28.33 -8.28
N PRO A 53 8.95 28.88 -7.47
CA PRO A 53 9.80 28.06 -6.61
C PRO A 53 8.89 27.12 -5.83
N ALA A 54 8.85 25.86 -6.25
CA ALA A 54 8.16 24.83 -5.52
C ALA A 54 9.05 24.64 -4.31
N ASP A 55 8.51 24.89 -3.13
CA ASP A 55 9.15 24.44 -1.90
C ASP A 55 9.68 23.03 -2.14
N SER A 56 10.99 22.88 -2.02
CA SER A 56 11.64 21.62 -2.32
C SER A 56 11.13 20.58 -1.34
N LEU A 57 10.34 19.61 -1.83
CA LEU A 57 9.89 18.50 -1.00
C LEU A 57 11.12 17.80 -0.42
N THR A 58 11.20 17.81 0.90
CA THR A 58 12.29 17.18 1.64
C THR A 58 11.77 15.92 2.30
N THR A 59 12.44 14.80 2.07
CA THR A 59 12.08 13.52 2.71
C THR A 59 12.53 13.54 4.16
N VAL A 60 11.57 13.41 5.09
CA VAL A 60 11.85 13.26 6.52
C VAL A 60 11.56 11.83 6.93
N ASN A 61 12.54 11.16 7.55
CA ASN A 61 12.36 9.80 8.07
C ASN A 61 12.02 9.85 9.56
N ILE A 62 10.75 9.65 9.91
CA ILE A 62 10.26 9.70 11.28
C ILE A 62 10.01 8.28 11.78
N LYS A 63 10.57 7.92 12.94
CA LYS A 63 10.29 6.65 13.60
C LYS A 63 9.08 6.82 14.51
N ILE A 64 8.03 6.04 14.27
CA ILE A 64 6.83 5.99 15.12
C ILE A 64 6.56 4.55 15.59
N PRO A 65 5.94 4.34 16.77
CA PRO A 65 5.47 3.04 17.20
C PRO A 65 4.46 2.44 16.22
N ARG A 66 4.45 1.10 16.10
CA ARG A 66 3.53 0.37 15.22
C ARG A 66 2.06 0.65 15.55
N SER A 67 1.74 0.88 16.82
CA SER A 67 0.40 1.26 17.27
C SER A 67 -0.05 2.60 16.68
N GLN A 68 0.81 3.61 16.68
CA GLN A 68 0.52 4.93 16.09
C GLN A 68 0.41 4.85 14.56
N GLN A 69 1.27 4.07 13.92
CA GLN A 69 1.17 3.83 12.47
C GLN A 69 -0.19 3.23 12.10
N ARG A 70 -0.62 2.19 12.84
CA ARG A 70 -1.93 1.57 12.64
C ARG A 70 -3.05 2.59 12.87
N TRP A 71 -2.98 3.36 13.96
CA TRP A 71 -3.96 4.40 14.25
C TRP A 71 -4.10 5.40 13.10
N LEU A 72 -2.99 5.92 12.55
CA LEU A 72 -3.03 6.84 11.41
C LEU A 72 -3.67 6.22 10.16
N GLN A 73 -3.42 4.93 9.91
CA GLN A 73 -4.03 4.19 8.79
C GLN A 73 -5.54 4.04 8.98
N ASP A 74 -5.96 3.61 10.17
CA ASP A 74 -7.36 3.37 10.51
C ASP A 74 -8.15 4.69 10.47
N THR A 75 -7.61 5.77 11.04
CA THR A 75 -8.23 7.10 11.01
C THR A 75 -8.32 7.63 9.58
N ALA A 76 -7.26 7.52 8.78
CA ALA A 76 -7.31 7.94 7.38
C ALA A 76 -8.33 7.11 6.56
N GLN A 77 -8.52 5.83 6.89
CA GLN A 77 -9.55 4.99 6.28
C GLN A 77 -10.94 5.45 6.71
N GLN A 78 -11.17 5.67 8.00
CA GLN A 78 -12.44 6.19 8.51
C GLN A 78 -12.84 7.51 7.85
N VAL A 79 -11.90 8.45 7.70
CA VAL A 79 -12.17 9.73 7.01
C VAL A 79 -12.55 9.51 5.55
N ARG A 80 -11.97 8.51 4.88
CA ARG A 80 -12.35 8.14 3.51
C ARG A 80 -13.74 7.52 3.46
N ASP A 81 -14.06 6.64 4.40
CA ASP A 81 -15.34 5.94 4.50
C ASP A 81 -16.50 6.88 4.84
N ASN A 82 -16.22 8.03 5.48
CA ASN A 82 -17.20 9.08 5.76
C ASN A 82 -17.70 9.80 4.49
N ASN A 83 -17.06 9.62 3.33
CA ASN A 83 -17.48 10.30 2.09
C ASN A 83 -18.55 9.45 1.39
N PRO A 84 -19.80 9.95 1.25
CA PRO A 84 -20.87 9.21 0.58
C PRO A 84 -20.64 9.08 -0.93
N GLU A 85 -19.87 9.99 -1.52
CA GLU A 85 -19.50 9.97 -2.93
C GLU A 85 -18.07 9.46 -3.13
N PRO A 86 -17.79 8.70 -4.21
CA PRO A 86 -16.45 8.23 -4.50
C PRO A 86 -15.46 9.38 -4.71
N VAL A 87 -14.51 9.53 -3.78
CA VAL A 87 -13.43 10.52 -3.91
C VAL A 87 -12.33 9.99 -4.85
N PRO A 88 -11.90 10.78 -5.86
CA PRO A 88 -10.84 10.38 -6.77
C PRO A 88 -9.50 10.23 -6.02
N PRO A 89 -8.60 9.32 -6.46
CA PRO A 89 -7.36 9.01 -5.75
C PRO A 89 -6.53 10.21 -5.23
N PRO A 90 -6.28 11.29 -6.01
CA PRO A 90 -5.45 12.40 -5.54
C PRO A 90 -6.08 13.22 -4.39
N GLN A 91 -7.40 13.13 -4.21
CA GLN A 91 -8.12 13.87 -3.17
C GLN A 91 -8.38 13.01 -1.93
N ARG A 92 -7.94 11.74 -1.93
CA ARG A 92 -8.13 10.84 -0.81
C ARG A 92 -7.22 11.22 0.35
N VAL A 93 -7.73 11.06 1.57
CA VAL A 93 -6.96 11.28 2.79
C VAL A 93 -6.06 10.07 3.05
N TYR A 94 -4.77 10.33 3.23
CA TYR A 94 -3.74 9.35 3.56
C TYR A 94 -3.09 9.70 4.91
N PRO A 95 -2.40 8.75 5.58
CA PRO A 95 -1.68 9.01 6.83
C PRO A 95 -0.76 10.24 6.78
N GLN A 96 -0.10 10.47 5.64
CA GLN A 96 0.75 11.65 5.45
C GLN A 96 -0.02 12.97 5.57
N HIS A 97 -1.25 13.02 5.05
CA HIS A 97 -2.09 14.22 5.11
C HIS A 97 -2.48 14.56 6.56
N LEU A 98 -2.67 13.54 7.42
CA LEU A 98 -2.93 13.76 8.85
C LEU A 98 -1.71 14.35 9.56
N ILE A 99 -0.50 13.90 9.22
CA ILE A 99 0.74 14.45 9.76
C ILE A 99 0.92 15.90 9.30
N GLN A 100 0.65 16.20 8.03
CA GLN A 100 0.71 17.57 7.51
C GLN A 100 -0.30 18.48 8.20
N ALA A 101 -1.53 18.02 8.41
CA ALA A 101 -2.55 18.77 9.16
C ALA A 101 -2.09 19.03 10.60
N ALA A 102 -1.48 18.04 11.27
CA ALA A 102 -0.93 18.23 12.61
C ALA A 102 0.19 19.27 12.64
N ILE A 103 1.08 19.30 11.64
CA ILE A 103 2.12 20.33 11.52
C ILE A 103 1.49 21.72 11.36
N ALA A 104 0.52 21.87 10.47
CA ALA A 104 -0.17 23.14 10.28
C ALA A 104 -0.89 23.62 11.56
N LEU A 105 -1.46 22.68 12.33
CA LEU A 105 -2.07 22.98 13.63
C LEU A 105 -1.03 23.47 14.65
N LEU A 106 0.19 22.92 14.64
CA LEU A 106 1.29 23.39 15.48
C LEU A 106 1.76 24.77 15.05
N GLU A 107 2.01 25.00 13.75
CA GLU A 107 2.44 26.31 13.24
C GLU A 107 1.43 27.43 13.53
N ALA A 108 0.14 27.09 13.57
CA ALA A 108 -0.93 28.04 13.89
C ALA A 108 -1.05 28.35 15.39
N GLN A 109 -0.39 27.60 16.29
CA GLN A 109 -0.41 27.91 17.72
C GLN A 109 0.45 29.13 18.03
N ASP A 110 -0.04 29.99 18.94
CA ASP A 110 0.70 31.11 19.50
C ASP A 110 1.62 30.64 20.64
N VAL A 111 2.61 29.80 20.29
CA VAL A 111 3.60 29.25 21.23
C VAL A 111 4.99 29.79 20.88
N ASP A 112 5.70 30.27 21.89
CA ASP A 112 7.11 30.61 21.74
C ASP A 112 7.98 29.34 21.69
N TRP A 113 8.19 28.83 20.48
CA TRP A 113 9.01 27.64 20.20
C TRP A 113 10.47 27.80 20.64
N SER A 114 10.98 29.03 20.79
CA SER A 114 12.37 29.27 21.21
C SER A 114 12.59 29.01 22.70
N ALA A 115 11.51 29.06 23.49
CA ALA A 115 11.54 28.83 24.93
C ALA A 115 11.37 27.34 25.30
N VAL A 116 10.87 26.49 24.40
CA VAL A 116 10.62 25.07 24.66
C VAL A 116 11.91 24.27 24.57
N ARG A 117 12.29 23.59 25.65
CA ARG A 117 13.58 22.87 25.75
C ARG A 117 13.44 21.35 25.73
N ASN A 118 12.27 20.83 26.09
CA ASN A 118 12.04 19.40 26.21
C ASN A 118 10.57 19.04 25.91
N VAL A 119 10.29 17.73 25.89
CA VAL A 119 8.98 17.19 25.52
C VAL A 119 7.91 17.48 26.57
N GLU A 120 8.27 17.62 27.84
CA GLU A 120 7.34 17.91 28.93
C GLU A 120 6.85 19.36 28.82
N GLU A 121 7.78 20.30 28.69
CA GLU A 121 7.47 21.73 28.43
C GLU A 121 6.64 21.91 27.16
N LEU A 122 6.93 21.13 26.11
CA LEU A 122 6.13 21.14 24.88
C LEU A 122 4.67 20.77 25.13
N ARG A 123 4.43 19.72 25.93
CA ARG A 123 3.07 19.26 26.26
C ARG A 123 2.33 20.29 27.10
N ASP A 124 3.00 20.88 28.09
CA ASP A 124 2.41 21.92 28.93
C ASP A 124 1.99 23.14 28.10
N ARG A 125 2.83 23.57 27.15
CA ARG A 125 2.54 24.70 26.26
C ARG A 125 1.39 24.42 25.29
N LEU A 126 1.24 23.16 24.87
CA LEU A 126 0.16 22.71 23.99
C LEU A 126 -1.10 22.27 24.76
N ASN A 127 -1.08 22.32 26.09
CA ASN A 127 -2.15 21.89 26.98
C ASN A 127 -2.59 20.43 26.69
N LEU A 128 -1.60 19.54 26.54
CA LEU A 128 -1.75 18.11 26.21
C LEU A 128 -1.43 17.18 27.39
#